data_AF-A0A7Y7N6D8-F1
#
_entry.id   AF-A0A7Y7N6D8-F1
#
_cell.length_a   1.000
_cell.length_b   1.000
_cell.length_c   1.000
_cell.angle_alpha   90.00
_cell.angle_beta   90.00
_cell.angle_gamma   90.00
#
_symmetry.space_group_name_H-M   'P 1'
#
loop_
_entity.id
_entity.type
_entity.pdbx_description
1 polymer ?
#
loop_
_entity_poly.entity_id
_entity_poly.type
_entity_poly.pdbx_seq_one_letter_code
_entity_poly.pdbx_strand_id
1 'polypeptide(L)'
;MNKLLESIEAYSQSHKQEDFLTLVFGEHRQAATDGAVPVALFGVGAVGRDLCQVLQLHGVQPVCFCDNNPSEIGRHYSGVPVIPFAELKDSCRNHLIVIASSVYESEIRRQLLENGFAAERLIPVSPIGKPALLGLGYYCHCAYYTENPRHALSMDDLKNHQEELTTAYGLLADQKSRDIFIARLSLFTSPMDFSRFSNYISGFSELNEPEREAFPFYVSPEDYGYFNNDIARLEDGEVLIDGGSFNGLSAATFARTCENKGVAYRGIYCFEPDPGNFGLLKNNTARLHDVTCIQKGLWSHATTLTFLSASECDPGAVLEACSDKAPTPGAIRTEVQTIGIDEQFPDGDVTYIKMDVEGAEIEALRGAAGVIERCRPKLAISAYHKHSDLYELPLLIHSLSPDYKLYLRHYGYTLFDLVLFAIPAQ
;
A
#
# COMPACT_ATOMS: atom_id res chain seq x y z
N MET A 1 14.33 -21.22 -17.72
CA MET A 1 13.47 -20.13 -17.23
C MET A 1 14.06 -18.84 -17.79
N ASN A 2 13.27 -17.82 -18.17
CA ASN A 2 13.89 -16.58 -18.67
C ASN A 2 14.65 -15.88 -17.52
N LYS A 3 15.73 -15.15 -17.84
CA LYS A 3 16.60 -14.42 -16.88
C LYS A 3 15.82 -13.57 -15.89
N LEU A 4 14.68 -12.99 -16.29
CA LEU A 4 13.80 -12.25 -15.41
C LEU A 4 13.22 -13.12 -14.29
N LEU A 5 12.60 -14.24 -14.65
CA LEU A 5 12.04 -15.18 -13.68
C LEU A 5 13.15 -15.84 -12.84
N GLU A 6 14.34 -16.06 -13.39
CA GLU A 6 15.52 -16.48 -12.60
C GLU A 6 15.94 -15.39 -11.61
N SER A 7 15.85 -14.12 -11.98
CA SER A 7 16.13 -13.01 -11.08
C SER A 7 15.07 -12.88 -9.99
N ILE A 8 13.78 -13.04 -10.34
CA ILE A 8 12.70 -13.07 -9.36
C ILE A 8 12.86 -14.26 -8.43
N GLU A 9 13.08 -15.48 -8.95
CA GLU A 9 13.27 -16.66 -8.13
C GLU A 9 14.51 -16.54 -7.24
N ALA A 10 15.66 -16.10 -7.78
CA ALA A 10 16.87 -15.89 -7.00
C ALA A 10 16.69 -14.78 -5.98
N TYR A 11 15.89 -13.75 -6.31
CA TYR A 11 15.42 -12.80 -5.33
C TYR A 11 14.63 -13.59 -4.30
N SER A 12 13.46 -14.17 -4.61
CA SER A 12 12.52 -14.96 -3.77
C SER A 12 13.13 -16.11 -2.95
N GLN A 13 14.29 -16.65 -3.33
CA GLN A 13 15.02 -17.67 -2.58
C GLN A 13 15.77 -17.04 -1.40
N SER A 14 15.04 -16.82 -0.32
CA SER A 14 15.58 -16.60 1.02
C SER A 14 14.76 -17.49 1.93
N HIS A 15 15.28 -18.70 2.12
CA HIS A 15 14.93 -19.64 3.18
C HIS A 15 13.47 -20.12 3.23
N LYS A 16 13.30 -21.44 3.11
CA LYS A 16 12.09 -22.19 3.50
C LYS A 16 11.76 -22.10 5.01
N GLN A 17 12.10 -20.99 5.68
CA GLN A 17 11.88 -20.72 7.09
C GLN A 17 11.64 -19.22 7.29
N GLU A 18 10.46 -18.88 7.80
CA GLU A 18 10.07 -17.56 8.27
C GLU A 18 11.19 -16.90 9.09
N ASP A 19 11.76 -15.82 8.54
CA ASP A 19 12.87 -15.09 9.12
C ASP A 19 12.41 -14.13 10.23
N PHE A 20 11.17 -13.67 10.17
CA PHE A 20 10.56 -12.79 11.18
C PHE A 20 10.71 -13.35 12.60
N LEU A 21 10.24 -14.58 12.85
CA LEU A 21 10.34 -15.19 14.18
C LEU A 21 11.79 -15.46 14.59
N THR A 22 12.67 -15.75 13.64
CA THR A 22 14.11 -15.91 13.90
C THR A 22 14.72 -14.56 14.31
N LEU A 23 14.30 -13.48 13.68
CA LEU A 23 14.77 -12.12 13.96
C LEU A 23 14.23 -11.59 15.29
N VAL A 24 12.99 -11.94 15.66
CA VAL A 24 12.38 -11.59 16.95
C VAL A 24 12.98 -12.42 18.08
N PHE A 25 12.93 -13.75 17.98
CA PHE A 25 13.22 -14.65 19.11
C PHE A 25 14.64 -15.20 19.12
N GLY A 26 15.40 -15.10 18.02
CA GLY A 26 16.75 -15.65 17.93
C GLY A 26 16.79 -17.14 18.31
N GLU A 27 17.61 -17.48 19.31
CA GLU A 27 17.71 -18.85 19.84
C GLU A 27 16.43 -19.36 20.51
N HIS A 28 15.53 -18.46 20.93
CA HIS A 28 14.27 -18.81 21.59
C HIS A 28 13.13 -19.14 20.62
N ARG A 29 13.35 -19.03 19.30
CA ARG A 29 12.31 -19.25 18.28
C ARG A 29 11.56 -20.55 18.49
N GLN A 30 12.25 -21.69 18.57
CA GLN A 30 11.61 -23.00 18.72
C GLN A 30 10.77 -23.09 20.00
N ALA A 31 11.27 -22.52 21.10
CA ALA A 31 10.57 -22.53 22.38
C ALA A 31 9.29 -21.68 22.35
N ALA A 32 9.31 -20.56 21.61
CA ALA A 32 8.15 -19.70 21.40
C ALA A 32 7.12 -20.34 20.47
N THR A 33 7.54 -20.95 19.35
CA THR A 33 6.64 -21.54 18.35
C THR A 33 5.94 -22.80 18.83
N ASP A 34 6.64 -23.67 19.54
CA ASP A 34 6.08 -24.94 20.01
C ASP A 34 5.28 -24.75 21.32
N GLY A 35 5.24 -23.52 21.85
CA GLY A 35 4.59 -23.18 23.12
C GLY A 35 5.30 -23.72 24.36
N ALA A 36 6.53 -24.23 24.23
CA ALA A 36 7.31 -24.75 25.35
C ALA A 36 7.64 -23.67 26.38
N VAL A 37 7.79 -22.41 25.94
CA VAL A 37 7.90 -21.24 26.81
C VAL A 37 6.86 -20.21 26.36
N PRO A 38 5.88 -19.86 27.21
CA PRO A 38 4.87 -18.86 26.86
C PRO A 38 5.50 -17.49 26.60
N VAL A 39 4.86 -16.71 25.73
CA VAL A 39 5.30 -15.36 25.33
C VAL A 39 4.35 -14.33 25.93
N ALA A 40 4.89 -13.30 26.57
CA ALA A 40 4.15 -12.13 27.02
C ALA A 40 4.72 -10.86 26.36
N LEU A 41 3.85 -9.89 26.06
CA LEU A 41 4.23 -8.62 25.44
C LEU A 41 4.21 -7.51 26.51
N PHE A 42 5.28 -6.74 26.63
CA PHE A 42 5.32 -5.57 27.52
C PHE A 42 5.17 -4.29 26.70
N GLY A 43 4.01 -3.64 26.82
CA GLY A 43 3.61 -2.42 26.12
C GLY A 43 2.45 -2.67 25.16
N VAL A 44 1.36 -1.93 25.33
CA VAL A 44 0.13 -2.05 24.49
C VAL A 44 -0.06 -0.87 23.52
N GLY A 45 1.02 -0.12 23.26
CA GLY A 45 1.04 0.90 22.21
C GLY A 45 0.85 0.31 20.80
N ALA A 46 0.91 1.16 19.78
CA ALA A 46 0.77 0.73 18.37
C ALA A 46 1.66 -0.48 18.03
N VAL A 47 2.96 -0.38 18.34
CA VAL A 47 3.95 -1.46 18.12
C VAL A 47 3.52 -2.77 18.78
N GLY A 48 3.05 -2.75 20.03
CA GLY A 48 2.64 -3.96 20.74
C GLY A 48 1.40 -4.61 20.15
N ARG A 49 0.42 -3.81 19.73
CA ARG A 49 -0.80 -4.32 19.11
C ARG A 49 -0.52 -4.96 17.76
N ASP A 50 0.28 -4.30 16.92
CA ASP A 50 0.64 -4.82 15.59
C ASP A 50 1.50 -6.08 15.73
N LEU A 51 2.51 -6.04 16.61
CA LEU A 51 3.38 -7.20 16.86
C LEU A 51 2.59 -8.42 17.34
N CYS A 52 1.59 -8.23 18.21
CA CYS A 52 0.74 -9.33 18.64
C CYS A 52 0.04 -10.01 17.45
N GLN A 53 -0.49 -9.22 16.52
CA GLN A 53 -1.20 -9.75 15.35
C GLN A 53 -0.22 -10.47 14.40
N VAL A 54 0.97 -9.89 14.15
CA VAL A 54 2.01 -10.56 13.36
C VAL A 54 2.46 -11.88 14.01
N LEU A 55 2.71 -11.89 15.32
CA LEU A 55 3.07 -13.11 16.04
C LEU A 55 2.01 -14.21 15.89
N GLN A 56 0.73 -13.83 16.01
CA GLN A 56 -0.40 -14.76 15.83
C GLN A 56 -0.48 -15.31 14.40
N LEU A 57 -0.23 -14.48 13.38
CA LEU A 57 -0.13 -14.91 11.97
C LEU A 57 0.98 -15.95 11.77
N HIS A 58 2.10 -15.79 12.49
CA HIS A 58 3.21 -16.73 12.50
C HIS A 58 3.04 -17.89 13.52
N GLY A 59 1.84 -18.08 14.08
CA GLY A 59 1.52 -19.19 14.97
C GLY A 59 1.98 -19.05 16.43
N VAL A 60 2.61 -17.94 16.82
CA VAL A 60 2.95 -17.63 18.22
C VAL A 60 1.77 -16.93 18.87
N GLN A 61 1.27 -17.46 19.99
CA GLN A 61 0.12 -16.91 20.70
C GLN A 61 0.56 -16.25 22.01
N PRO A 62 0.68 -14.91 22.08
CA PRO A 62 0.97 -14.22 23.33
C PRO A 62 -0.11 -14.49 24.37
N VAL A 63 0.30 -14.79 25.61
CA VAL A 63 -0.64 -15.13 26.69
C VAL A 63 -1.22 -13.90 27.40
N CYS A 64 -0.47 -12.79 27.40
CA CYS A 64 -0.89 -11.52 27.96
C CYS A 64 -0.07 -10.35 27.40
N PHE A 65 -0.66 -9.16 27.49
CA PHE A 65 0.06 -7.89 27.50
C PHE A 65 0.31 -7.46 28.95
N CYS A 66 1.43 -6.79 29.21
CA CYS A 66 1.66 -6.02 30.43
C CYS A 66 1.85 -4.56 30.06
N ASP A 67 1.17 -3.66 30.76
CA ASP A 67 1.37 -2.22 30.63
C ASP A 67 1.41 -1.55 32.01
N ASN A 68 2.14 -0.46 32.14
CA ASN A 68 2.19 0.32 33.38
C ASN A 68 1.05 1.34 33.46
N ASN A 69 0.35 1.62 32.35
CA ASN A 69 -0.79 2.53 32.31
C ASN A 69 -2.06 1.87 32.88
N PRO A 70 -2.60 2.35 34.03
CA PRO A 70 -3.79 1.78 34.64
C PRO A 70 -5.04 1.81 33.75
N SER A 71 -5.13 2.73 32.78
CA SER A 71 -6.30 2.81 31.89
C SER A 71 -6.42 1.65 30.92
N GLU A 72 -5.32 0.93 30.69
CA GLU A 72 -5.26 -0.20 29.77
C GLU A 72 -5.54 -1.54 30.46
N ILE A 73 -5.35 -1.62 31.78
CA ILE A 73 -5.49 -2.86 32.54
C ILE A 73 -6.91 -3.41 32.45
N GLY A 74 -7.03 -4.71 32.18
CA GLY A 74 -8.30 -5.42 31.99
C GLY A 74 -8.91 -5.32 30.59
N ARG A 75 -8.35 -4.46 29.71
CA ARG A 75 -8.72 -4.46 28.29
C ARG A 75 -8.18 -5.70 27.58
N HIS A 76 -8.70 -5.95 26.39
CA HIS A 76 -8.25 -7.03 25.52
C HIS A 76 -7.93 -6.47 24.14
N TYR A 77 -6.84 -6.93 23.55
CA TYR A 77 -6.43 -6.57 22.19
C TYR A 77 -6.07 -7.86 21.45
N SER A 78 -6.66 -8.07 20.27
CA SER A 78 -6.48 -9.31 19.49
C SER A 78 -6.74 -10.59 20.29
N GLY A 79 -7.71 -10.53 21.21
CA GLY A 79 -8.06 -11.62 22.12
C GLY A 79 -7.12 -11.81 23.32
N VAL A 80 -6.06 -11.01 23.45
CA VAL A 80 -5.05 -11.11 24.52
C VAL A 80 -5.34 -10.07 25.63
N PRO A 81 -5.39 -10.49 26.92
CA PRO A 81 -5.69 -9.58 28.04
C PRO A 81 -4.49 -8.69 28.41
N VAL A 82 -4.77 -7.48 28.89
CA VAL A 82 -3.76 -6.59 29.50
C VAL A 82 -3.76 -6.74 31.02
N ILE A 83 -2.63 -7.17 31.58
CA ILE A 83 -2.42 -7.39 33.02
C ILE A 83 -1.51 -6.32 33.63
N PRO A 84 -1.64 -6.02 34.93
CA PRO A 84 -0.72 -5.11 35.61
C PRO A 84 0.64 -5.76 35.85
N PHE A 85 1.69 -4.95 36.00
CA PHE A 85 3.05 -5.44 36.26
C PHE A 85 3.18 -6.35 37.49
N ALA A 86 2.35 -6.14 38.52
CA ALA A 86 2.32 -7.02 39.69
C ALA A 86 1.99 -8.46 39.31
N GLU A 87 1.01 -8.66 38.44
CA GLU A 87 0.60 -9.98 37.97
C GLU A 87 1.64 -10.60 37.01
N LEU A 88 2.27 -9.79 36.16
CA LEU A 88 3.38 -10.26 35.30
C LEU A 88 4.52 -10.87 36.13
N LYS A 89 4.87 -10.25 37.26
CA LYS A 89 5.92 -10.74 38.18
C LYS A 89 5.60 -12.09 38.80
N ASP A 90 4.33 -12.31 39.10
CA ASP A 90 3.86 -13.48 39.84
C ASP A 90 3.63 -14.67 38.90
N SER A 91 3.03 -14.41 37.73
CA SER A 91 2.55 -15.45 36.81
C SER A 91 3.48 -15.71 35.61
N CYS A 92 4.28 -14.73 35.19
CA CYS A 92 5.02 -14.77 33.92
C CYS A 92 6.55 -14.71 34.08
N ARG A 93 7.08 -14.96 35.29
CA ARG A 93 8.53 -14.85 35.58
C ARG A 93 9.42 -15.74 34.68
N ASN A 94 8.89 -16.88 34.26
CA ASN A 94 9.58 -17.84 33.38
C ASN A 94 9.08 -17.77 31.93
N HIS A 95 8.43 -16.69 31.51
CA HIS A 95 8.02 -16.49 30.13
C HIS A 95 9.12 -15.80 29.33
N LEU A 96 8.99 -15.79 28.01
CA LEU A 96 9.70 -14.84 27.16
C LEU A 96 8.94 -13.52 27.20
N ILE A 97 9.63 -12.44 27.58
CA ILE A 97 9.04 -11.11 27.68
C ILE A 97 9.52 -10.29 26.49
N VAL A 98 8.65 -10.07 25.52
CA VAL A 98 8.94 -9.21 24.37
C VAL A 98 8.61 -7.77 24.75
N ILE A 99 9.63 -6.91 24.78
CA ILE A 99 9.51 -5.49 25.13
C ILE A 99 9.00 -4.75 23.89
N ALA A 100 7.69 -4.59 23.78
CA ALA A 100 7.01 -4.05 22.62
C ALA A 100 6.87 -2.51 22.66
N SER A 101 7.98 -1.83 22.92
CA SER A 101 8.07 -0.37 22.90
C SER A 101 9.44 0.09 22.44
N SER A 102 9.51 0.89 21.38
CA SER A 102 10.75 1.52 20.92
C SER A 102 11.13 2.76 21.75
N VAL A 103 10.14 3.44 22.34
CA VAL A 103 10.34 4.68 23.12
C VAL A 103 10.78 4.35 24.55
N TYR A 104 10.15 3.37 25.18
CA TYR A 104 10.36 3.04 26.59
C TYR A 104 11.18 1.75 26.79
N GLU A 105 11.84 1.23 25.74
CA GLU A 105 12.57 -0.04 25.76
C GLU A 105 13.52 -0.14 26.96
N SER A 106 14.36 0.89 27.15
CA SER A 106 15.38 0.91 28.21
C SER A 106 14.77 0.94 29.61
N GLU A 107 13.66 1.67 29.79
CA GLU A 107 13.00 1.82 31.08
C GLU A 107 12.28 0.52 31.48
N ILE A 108 11.55 -0.08 30.54
CA ILE A 108 10.89 -1.37 30.71
C ILE A 108 11.92 -2.46 31.00
N ARG A 109 13.02 -2.49 30.25
CA ARG A 109 14.10 -3.46 30.46
C ARG A 109 14.70 -3.33 31.85
N ARG A 110 14.98 -2.11 32.31
CA ARG A 110 15.47 -1.85 33.68
C ARG A 110 14.47 -2.34 34.72
N GLN A 111 13.19 -2.00 34.58
CA GLN A 111 12.13 -2.43 35.49
C GLN A 111 12.07 -3.96 35.61
N LEU A 112 12.16 -4.68 34.50
CA LEU A 112 12.17 -6.14 34.48
C LEU A 112 13.40 -6.72 35.20
N LEU A 113 14.60 -6.21 34.88
CA LEU A 113 15.85 -6.70 35.49
C LEU A 113 15.91 -6.43 37.01
N GLU A 114 15.51 -5.24 37.46
CA GLU A 114 15.47 -4.87 38.89
C GLU A 114 14.47 -5.72 39.69
N ASN A 115 13.47 -6.31 39.02
CA ASN A 115 12.49 -7.21 39.62
C ASN A 115 12.81 -8.70 39.40
N GLY A 116 14.02 -9.02 38.96
CA GLY A 116 14.56 -10.39 38.91
C GLY A 116 14.13 -11.22 37.70
N PHE A 117 13.69 -10.59 36.60
CA PHE A 117 13.55 -11.28 35.33
C PHE A 117 14.94 -11.57 34.72
N ALA A 118 15.09 -12.76 34.13
CA ALA A 118 16.34 -13.19 33.53
C ALA A 118 16.61 -12.44 32.22
N ALA A 119 17.80 -11.87 32.07
CA ALA A 119 18.14 -10.97 30.96
C ALA A 119 18.02 -11.65 29.58
N GLU A 120 18.33 -12.94 29.51
CA GLU A 120 18.22 -13.77 28.31
C GLU A 120 16.77 -13.97 27.85
N ARG A 121 15.78 -13.83 28.73
CA ARG A 121 14.35 -13.96 28.39
C ARG A 121 13.70 -12.63 27.99
N LEU A 122 14.46 -11.54 28.00
CA LEU A 122 13.98 -10.21 27.64
C LEU A 122 14.33 -9.94 26.18
N ILE A 123 13.30 -9.89 25.34
CA ILE A 123 13.44 -9.77 23.89
C ILE A 123 13.10 -8.34 23.48
N PRO A 124 14.07 -7.51 23.06
CA PRO A 124 13.77 -6.18 22.56
C PRO A 124 13.20 -6.24 21.14
N VAL A 125 12.30 -5.33 20.79
CA VAL A 125 11.77 -5.20 19.41
C VAL A 125 12.64 -4.31 18.51
N SER A 126 13.69 -3.69 19.06
CA SER A 126 14.63 -2.86 18.30
C SER A 126 15.26 -3.52 17.05
N PRO A 127 15.47 -4.85 16.94
CA PRO A 127 15.94 -5.49 15.71
C PRO A 127 14.99 -5.31 14.51
N ILE A 128 13.70 -5.05 14.75
CA ILE A 128 12.64 -4.95 13.73
C ILE A 128 12.36 -3.47 13.37
N GLY A 129 12.93 -2.52 14.13
CA GLY A 129 12.32 -1.20 14.34
C GLY A 129 13.01 0.02 13.73
N LYS A 130 13.80 -0.10 12.65
CA LYS A 130 14.35 1.09 11.97
C LYS A 130 14.05 1.12 10.47
N PRO A 131 13.04 1.92 10.06
CA PRO A 131 12.13 2.74 10.89
C PRO A 131 11.06 1.90 11.62
N ALA A 132 10.55 2.40 12.75
CA ALA A 132 9.47 1.77 13.55
C ALA A 132 8.15 1.55 12.77
N LEU A 133 8.05 2.10 11.56
CA LEU A 133 6.94 1.95 10.61
C LEU A 133 6.93 0.60 9.87
N LEU A 134 8.05 -0.13 9.88
CA LEU A 134 8.15 -1.47 9.28
C LEU A 134 7.21 -2.49 9.94
N GLY A 135 6.87 -2.32 11.23
CA GLY A 135 5.99 -3.24 11.96
C GLY A 135 4.53 -3.21 11.46
N LEU A 136 3.96 -2.01 11.26
CA LEU A 136 2.60 -1.86 10.75
C LEU A 136 2.52 -2.25 9.27
N GLY A 137 3.49 -1.80 8.46
CA GLY A 137 3.55 -2.15 7.04
C GLY A 137 3.67 -3.66 6.82
N TYR A 138 4.52 -4.33 7.58
CA TYR A 138 4.71 -5.78 7.50
C TYR A 138 3.48 -6.54 8.01
N TYR A 139 2.85 -6.06 9.09
CA TYR A 139 1.58 -6.63 9.53
C TYR A 139 0.51 -6.57 8.43
N CYS A 140 0.28 -5.38 7.85
CA CYS A 140 -0.69 -5.22 6.77
C CYS A 140 -0.34 -6.10 5.56
N HIS A 141 0.95 -6.24 5.25
CA HIS A 141 1.45 -7.15 4.22
C HIS A 141 1.03 -8.61 4.50
N CYS A 142 1.38 -9.16 5.66
CA CYS A 142 1.04 -10.55 6.02
C CYS A 142 -0.47 -10.77 6.10
N ALA A 143 -1.20 -9.83 6.71
CA ALA A 143 -2.66 -9.90 6.87
C ALA A 143 -3.37 -9.93 5.51
N TYR A 144 -2.96 -9.06 4.58
CA TYR A 144 -3.54 -9.01 3.23
C TYR A 144 -3.52 -10.38 2.54
N TYR A 145 -2.41 -11.11 2.57
CA TYR A 145 -2.33 -12.45 1.96
C TYR A 145 -2.98 -13.54 2.79
N THR A 146 -3.02 -13.39 4.11
CA THR A 146 -3.72 -14.36 4.98
C THR A 146 -5.23 -14.31 4.73
N GLU A 147 -5.77 -13.10 4.57
CA GLU A 147 -7.19 -12.86 4.29
C GLU A 147 -7.53 -13.12 2.81
N ASN A 148 -6.56 -12.88 1.91
CA ASN A 148 -6.75 -13.02 0.46
C ASN A 148 -5.72 -13.97 -0.17
N PRO A 149 -5.75 -15.28 0.16
CA PRO A 149 -4.70 -16.23 -0.24
C PRO A 149 -4.54 -16.38 -1.77
N ARG A 150 -5.59 -16.07 -2.55
CA ARG A 150 -5.54 -16.06 -4.02
C ARG A 150 -4.63 -14.96 -4.61
N HIS A 151 -4.26 -13.95 -3.81
CA HIS A 151 -3.37 -12.86 -4.25
C HIS A 151 -1.88 -13.21 -4.04
N ALA A 152 -1.58 -14.30 -3.32
CA ALA A 152 -0.22 -14.85 -3.29
C ALA A 152 0.04 -15.62 -4.60
N LEU A 153 1.21 -15.42 -5.19
CA LEU A 153 1.59 -16.04 -6.46
C LEU A 153 2.63 -17.14 -6.24
N SER A 154 2.51 -18.23 -6.97
CA SER A 154 3.57 -19.23 -7.10
C SER A 154 4.53 -18.87 -8.24
N MET A 155 5.71 -19.51 -8.26
CA MET A 155 6.61 -19.40 -9.42
C MET A 155 5.98 -19.96 -10.70
N ASP A 156 5.01 -20.88 -10.61
CA ASP A 156 4.31 -21.40 -11.78
C ASP A 156 3.28 -20.39 -12.31
N ASP A 157 2.63 -19.62 -11.44
CA ASP A 157 1.75 -18.51 -11.85
C ASP A 157 2.55 -17.45 -12.64
N LEU A 158 3.76 -17.12 -12.16
CA LEU A 158 4.65 -16.21 -12.90
C LEU A 158 5.13 -16.80 -14.23
N LYS A 159 5.33 -18.11 -14.34
CA LYS A 159 5.68 -18.75 -15.61
C LYS A 159 4.54 -18.69 -16.62
N ASN A 160 3.29 -18.77 -16.18
CA ASN A 160 2.13 -18.67 -17.06
C ASN A 160 2.02 -17.30 -17.74
N HIS A 161 2.56 -16.26 -17.12
CA HIS A 161 2.64 -14.89 -17.67
C HIS A 161 4.04 -14.47 -18.09
N GLN A 162 4.94 -15.43 -18.39
CA GLN A 162 6.35 -15.13 -18.63
C GLN A 162 6.56 -14.15 -19.79
N GLU A 163 5.77 -14.26 -20.86
CA GLU A 163 5.93 -13.40 -22.05
C GLU A 163 5.52 -11.96 -21.73
N GLU A 164 4.37 -11.77 -21.08
CA GLU A 164 3.87 -10.47 -20.64
C GLU A 164 4.83 -9.82 -19.65
N LEU A 165 5.28 -10.57 -18.63
CA LEU A 165 6.24 -10.09 -17.64
C LEU A 165 7.56 -9.67 -18.29
N THR A 166 8.09 -10.49 -19.21
CA THR A 166 9.34 -10.19 -19.91
C THR A 166 9.21 -8.92 -20.74
N THR A 167 8.07 -8.77 -21.42
CA THR A 167 7.81 -7.62 -22.29
C THR A 167 7.64 -6.36 -21.45
N ALA A 168 6.78 -6.38 -20.43
CA ALA A 168 6.57 -5.26 -19.51
C ALA A 168 7.89 -4.82 -18.83
N TYR A 169 8.69 -5.76 -18.35
CA TYR A 169 10.02 -5.48 -17.79
C TYR A 169 10.95 -4.79 -18.80
N GLY A 170 10.91 -5.22 -20.07
CA GLY A 170 11.68 -4.62 -21.15
C GLY A 170 11.27 -3.19 -21.50
N LEU A 171 10.01 -2.83 -21.27
CA LEU A 171 9.46 -1.48 -21.50
C LEU A 171 9.88 -0.46 -20.43
N LEU A 172 10.33 -0.91 -19.25
CA LEU A 172 10.77 -0.02 -18.18
C LEU A 172 12.08 0.69 -18.56
N ALA A 173 12.05 2.01 -18.47
CA ALA A 173 13.03 2.91 -19.06
C ALA A 173 14.32 3.08 -18.22
N ASP A 174 14.30 2.76 -16.93
CA ASP A 174 15.46 2.84 -16.05
C ASP A 174 15.69 1.57 -15.21
N GLN A 175 16.89 1.45 -14.64
CA GLN A 175 17.25 0.30 -13.81
C GLN A 175 16.46 0.26 -12.49
N LYS A 176 16.19 1.42 -11.89
CA LYS A 176 15.44 1.52 -10.63
C LYS A 176 14.04 0.92 -10.75
N SER A 177 13.33 1.20 -11.85
CA SER A 177 12.00 0.66 -12.13
C SER A 177 12.05 -0.86 -12.32
N ARG A 178 13.10 -1.36 -12.98
CA ARG A 178 13.33 -2.80 -13.17
C ARG A 178 13.60 -3.51 -11.85
N ASP A 179 14.38 -2.89 -10.97
CA ASP A 179 14.67 -3.41 -9.63
C ASP A 179 13.40 -3.42 -8.77
N ILE A 180 12.59 -2.35 -8.82
CA ILE A 180 11.28 -2.27 -8.16
C ILE A 180 10.35 -3.38 -8.68
N PHE A 181 10.30 -3.60 -10.00
CA PHE A 181 9.46 -4.63 -10.62
C PHE A 181 9.82 -6.03 -10.10
N ILE A 182 11.11 -6.39 -10.09
CA ILE A 182 11.58 -7.68 -9.58
C ILE A 182 11.29 -7.82 -8.09
N ALA A 183 11.66 -6.81 -7.30
CA ALA A 183 11.48 -6.85 -5.85
C ALA A 183 9.99 -6.93 -5.49
N ARG A 184 9.12 -6.21 -6.19
CA ARG A 184 7.68 -6.25 -5.99
C ARG A 184 7.08 -7.62 -6.30
N LEU A 185 7.44 -8.23 -7.43
CA LEU A 185 6.96 -9.57 -7.78
C LEU A 185 7.43 -10.63 -6.78
N SER A 186 8.64 -10.48 -6.23
CA SER A 186 9.15 -11.40 -5.22
C SER A 186 8.30 -11.42 -3.94
N LEU A 187 7.70 -10.29 -3.56
CA LEU A 187 6.85 -10.18 -2.37
C LEU A 187 5.54 -10.97 -2.54
N PHE A 188 5.00 -11.10 -3.76
CA PHE A 188 3.85 -11.97 -4.02
C PHE A 188 4.18 -13.46 -3.87
N THR A 189 5.43 -13.84 -4.13
CA THR A 189 5.92 -15.22 -4.00
C THR A 189 6.46 -15.56 -2.62
N SER A 190 6.53 -14.58 -1.71
CA SER A 190 7.08 -14.73 -0.36
C SER A 190 6.33 -13.80 0.62
N PRO A 191 5.01 -14.01 0.81
CA PRO A 191 4.10 -13.07 1.47
C PRO A 191 4.32 -12.87 2.98
N MET A 192 5.27 -13.61 3.58
CA MET A 192 5.59 -13.54 5.01
C MET A 192 7.11 -13.42 5.24
N ASP A 193 7.89 -13.02 4.24
CA ASP A 193 9.34 -12.79 4.38
C ASP A 193 9.62 -11.35 4.84
N PHE A 194 10.07 -11.19 6.08
CA PHE A 194 10.28 -9.88 6.69
C PHE A 194 11.46 -9.15 6.07
N SER A 195 12.60 -9.83 5.87
CA SER A 195 13.79 -9.20 5.30
C SER A 195 13.51 -8.65 3.91
N ARG A 196 12.73 -9.35 3.10
CA ARG A 196 12.31 -8.84 1.78
C ARG A 196 11.44 -7.63 1.86
N PHE A 197 10.39 -7.71 2.66
CA PHE A 197 9.49 -6.58 2.86
C PHE A 197 10.29 -5.37 3.33
N SER A 198 11.16 -5.57 4.33
CA SER A 198 12.03 -4.53 4.87
C SER A 198 13.00 -3.95 3.84
N ASN A 199 13.64 -4.80 3.02
CA ASN A 199 14.55 -4.36 1.97
C ASN A 199 13.82 -3.61 0.85
N TYR A 200 12.62 -4.03 0.49
CA TYR A 200 11.79 -3.35 -0.50
C TYR A 200 11.42 -1.94 -0.02
N ILE A 201 10.85 -1.83 1.18
CA ILE A 201 10.47 -0.53 1.76
C ILE A 201 11.71 0.35 1.94
N SER A 202 12.78 -0.15 2.55
CA SER A 202 13.99 0.65 2.82
C SER A 202 14.74 1.06 1.54
N GLY A 203 14.66 0.24 0.48
CA GLY A 203 15.36 0.48 -0.78
C GLY A 203 14.58 1.35 -1.77
N PHE A 204 13.25 1.33 -1.71
CA PHE A 204 12.41 1.91 -2.75
C PHE A 204 11.35 2.89 -2.27
N SER A 205 11.04 2.96 -0.97
CA SER A 205 10.09 3.94 -0.44
C SER A 205 10.67 5.35 -0.48
N GLU A 206 10.09 6.20 -1.32
CA GLU A 206 10.43 7.61 -1.42
C GLU A 206 9.51 8.45 -0.55
N LEU A 207 10.10 9.13 0.43
CA LEU A 207 9.36 9.88 1.43
C LEU A 207 9.96 11.27 1.57
N ASN A 208 9.08 12.27 1.59
CA ASN A 208 9.46 13.62 1.93
C ASN A 208 8.56 14.16 3.05
N GLU A 209 8.68 13.54 4.23
CA GLU A 209 7.88 13.90 5.42
C GLU A 209 7.94 15.39 5.77
N PRO A 210 9.10 16.08 5.74
CA PRO A 210 9.15 17.52 6.04
C PRO A 210 8.29 18.35 5.08
N GLU A 211 8.24 17.99 3.80
CA GLU A 211 7.41 18.69 2.81
C GLU A 211 5.92 18.31 2.95
N ARG A 212 5.61 17.08 3.36
CA ARG A 212 4.23 16.62 3.65
C ARG A 212 3.61 17.27 4.89
N GLU A 213 4.37 17.43 5.96
CA GLU A 213 3.91 18.10 7.18
C GLU A 213 3.52 19.56 6.94
N ALA A 214 3.99 20.18 5.87
CA ALA A 214 3.62 21.54 5.51
C ALA A 214 2.17 21.67 5.01
N PHE A 215 1.45 20.57 4.75
CA PHE A 215 0.05 20.57 4.28
C PHE A 215 -0.94 20.66 5.46
N PRO A 216 -1.99 21.51 5.38
CA PRO A 216 -2.94 21.72 6.47
C PRO A 216 -3.84 20.50 6.77
N PHE A 217 -3.72 19.44 5.98
CA PHE A 217 -4.37 18.14 6.09
C PHE A 217 -3.32 17.08 5.79
N TYR A 218 -3.38 15.93 6.47
CA TYR A 218 -2.40 14.85 6.28
C TYR A 218 -2.53 14.28 4.86
N VAL A 219 -1.50 14.47 4.04
CA VAL A 219 -1.43 13.99 2.64
C VAL A 219 -0.79 12.61 2.63
N SER A 220 -1.36 11.66 1.88
CA SER A 220 -0.77 10.33 1.79
C SER A 220 0.61 10.39 1.12
N PRO A 221 1.50 9.40 1.36
CA PRO A 221 2.77 9.37 0.69
C PRO A 221 2.70 9.41 -0.83
N GLU A 222 1.70 8.73 -1.38
CA GLU A 222 1.42 8.63 -2.79
C GLU A 222 0.87 9.93 -3.38
N ASP A 223 -0.09 10.58 -2.71
CA ASP A 223 -0.64 11.89 -3.11
C ASP A 223 0.48 12.91 -3.35
N TYR A 224 1.50 12.87 -2.48
CA TYR A 224 2.71 13.67 -2.63
C TYR A 224 3.55 13.22 -3.84
N GLY A 225 3.79 11.90 -3.94
CA GLY A 225 4.62 11.27 -4.96
C GLY A 225 4.11 11.47 -6.38
N TYR A 226 2.82 11.63 -6.61
CA TYR A 226 2.26 11.89 -7.94
C TYR A 226 2.83 13.15 -8.61
N PHE A 227 3.18 14.18 -7.82
CA PHE A 227 3.55 15.50 -8.34
C PHE A 227 4.96 15.98 -7.90
N ASN A 228 5.53 15.32 -6.89
CA ASN A 228 6.84 15.64 -6.31
C ASN A 228 7.81 14.47 -6.45
N ASN A 229 8.15 14.14 -7.69
CA ASN A 229 9.01 13.01 -8.02
C ASN A 229 10.08 13.38 -9.07
N ASP A 230 10.97 12.42 -9.35
CA ASP A 230 12.09 12.55 -10.27
C ASP A 230 11.72 12.29 -11.76
N ILE A 231 10.49 11.87 -12.05
CA ILE A 231 10.04 11.43 -13.37
C ILE A 231 9.16 12.47 -14.07
N ALA A 232 8.04 12.83 -13.46
CA ALA A 232 7.00 13.68 -14.03
C ALA A 232 7.19 15.13 -13.60
N ARG A 233 7.84 15.92 -14.45
CA ARG A 233 7.96 17.36 -14.25
C ARG A 233 6.65 18.07 -14.60
N LEU A 234 6.20 18.94 -13.71
CA LEU A 234 5.10 19.87 -13.97
C LEU A 234 5.59 21.07 -14.79
N GLU A 235 4.80 21.46 -15.77
CA GLU A 235 5.09 22.57 -16.68
C GLU A 235 4.03 23.67 -16.58
N ASP A 236 4.23 24.79 -17.28
CA ASP A 236 3.18 25.81 -17.39
C ASP A 236 2.03 25.30 -18.27
N GLY A 237 0.81 25.63 -17.86
CA GLY A 237 -0.40 25.32 -18.59
C GLY A 237 -0.98 23.93 -18.34
N GLU A 238 -0.55 23.24 -17.28
CA GLU A 238 -1.03 21.88 -16.99
C GLU A 238 -2.55 21.82 -16.80
N VAL A 239 -3.16 20.79 -17.38
CA VAL A 239 -4.55 20.40 -17.20
C VAL A 239 -4.57 18.99 -16.63
N LEU A 240 -4.92 18.88 -15.35
CA LEU A 240 -4.93 17.63 -14.60
C LEU A 240 -6.31 16.95 -14.67
N ILE A 241 -6.33 15.68 -15.02
CA ILE A 241 -7.39 14.76 -14.63
C ILE A 241 -6.94 14.01 -13.38
N ASP A 242 -7.68 14.19 -12.28
CA ASP A 242 -7.51 13.50 -11.01
C ASP A 242 -8.60 12.42 -10.87
N GLY A 243 -8.27 11.22 -11.36
CA GLY A 243 -9.12 10.04 -11.30
C GLY A 243 -9.04 9.36 -9.94
N GLY A 244 -10.20 9.19 -9.29
CA GLY A 244 -10.27 8.72 -7.90
C GLY A 244 -9.72 9.78 -6.96
N SER A 245 -10.38 10.94 -6.97
CA SER A 245 -9.95 12.10 -6.21
C SER A 245 -10.28 11.96 -4.71
N PHE A 246 -11.11 10.99 -4.32
CA PHE A 246 -11.48 10.70 -2.93
C PHE A 246 -11.95 11.97 -2.21
N ASN A 247 -11.14 12.51 -1.31
CA ASN A 247 -11.43 13.71 -0.53
C ASN A 247 -10.80 15.00 -1.11
N GLY A 248 -10.18 14.95 -2.30
CA GLY A 248 -9.59 16.08 -3.00
C GLY A 248 -8.19 16.50 -2.56
N LEU A 249 -7.51 15.71 -1.73
CA LEU A 249 -6.16 16.06 -1.27
C LEU A 249 -5.10 15.93 -2.35
N SER A 250 -5.24 14.98 -3.29
CA SER A 250 -4.41 14.89 -4.50
C SER A 250 -4.49 16.17 -5.35
N ALA A 251 -5.69 16.66 -5.65
CA ALA A 251 -5.92 17.92 -6.36
C ALA A 251 -5.29 19.14 -5.64
N ALA A 252 -5.46 19.23 -4.32
CA ALA A 252 -4.82 20.28 -3.54
C ALA A 252 -3.29 20.18 -3.54
N THR A 253 -2.76 18.96 -3.53
CA THR A 253 -1.32 18.69 -3.59
C THR A 253 -0.73 19.10 -4.93
N PHE A 254 -1.41 18.80 -6.04
CA PHE A 254 -1.03 19.29 -7.36
C PHE A 254 -0.99 20.81 -7.43
N ALA A 255 -2.08 21.49 -7.05
CA ALA A 255 -2.18 22.95 -7.13
C ALA A 255 -1.06 23.65 -6.34
N ARG A 256 -0.79 23.18 -5.12
CA ARG A 256 0.31 23.72 -4.30
C ARG A 256 1.69 23.38 -4.87
N THR A 257 1.85 22.20 -5.47
CA THR A 257 3.12 21.83 -6.12
C THR A 257 3.40 22.74 -7.30
N CYS A 258 2.38 23.09 -8.09
CA CYS A 258 2.49 24.10 -9.15
C CYS A 258 2.93 25.45 -8.58
N GLU A 259 2.26 25.95 -7.52
CA GLU A 259 2.62 27.21 -6.84
C GLU A 259 4.07 27.20 -6.34
N ASN A 260 4.49 26.15 -5.63
CA ASN A 260 5.85 25.99 -5.11
C ASN A 260 6.91 25.96 -6.22
N LYS A 261 6.58 25.38 -7.37
CA LYS A 261 7.47 25.32 -8.55
C LYS A 261 7.38 26.57 -9.43
N GLY A 262 6.49 27.51 -9.11
CA GLY A 262 6.28 28.73 -9.87
C GLY A 262 5.69 28.51 -11.27
N VAL A 263 4.90 27.44 -11.46
CA VAL A 263 4.21 27.13 -12.71
C VAL A 263 2.70 27.33 -12.54
N ALA A 264 2.03 27.84 -13.56
CA ALA A 264 0.58 28.04 -13.54
C ALA A 264 -0.14 26.87 -14.21
N TYR A 265 -1.11 26.25 -13.53
CA TYR A 265 -2.00 25.26 -14.15
C TYR A 265 -3.23 25.96 -14.77
N ARG A 266 -3.87 25.31 -15.74
CA ARG A 266 -5.06 25.79 -16.46
C ARG A 266 -6.36 25.16 -15.96
N GLY A 267 -6.31 23.97 -15.37
CA GLY A 267 -7.49 23.34 -14.81
C GLY A 267 -7.21 22.01 -14.10
N ILE A 268 -8.12 21.65 -13.19
CA ILE A 268 -8.12 20.38 -12.46
C ILE A 268 -9.52 19.76 -12.55
N TYR A 269 -9.62 18.53 -13.05
CA TYR A 269 -10.86 17.78 -13.17
C TYR A 269 -10.83 16.57 -12.25
N CYS A 270 -11.62 16.63 -11.18
CA CYS A 270 -11.63 15.64 -10.10
C CYS A 270 -12.80 14.67 -10.27
N PHE A 271 -12.54 13.37 -10.36
CA PHE A 271 -13.57 12.33 -10.48
C PHE A 271 -13.67 11.53 -9.18
N GLU A 272 -14.85 11.55 -8.56
CA GLU A 272 -15.14 10.78 -7.35
C GLU A 272 -16.61 10.34 -7.33
N PRO A 273 -16.93 9.03 -7.42
CA PRO A 273 -18.31 8.56 -7.46
C PRO A 273 -19.04 8.58 -6.12
N ASP A 274 -18.34 8.32 -4.99
CA ASP A 274 -18.99 8.19 -3.69
C ASP A 274 -19.52 9.57 -3.22
N PRO A 275 -20.82 9.68 -2.88
CA PRO A 275 -21.40 10.95 -2.48
C PRO A 275 -20.76 11.59 -1.23
N GLY A 276 -20.28 10.77 -0.29
CA GLY A 276 -19.64 11.22 0.93
C GLY A 276 -18.27 11.84 0.64
N ASN A 277 -17.42 11.08 -0.07
CA ASN A 277 -16.11 11.53 -0.52
C ASN A 277 -16.22 12.74 -1.45
N PHE A 278 -17.17 12.72 -2.39
CA PHE A 278 -17.45 13.85 -3.28
C PHE A 278 -17.84 15.13 -2.51
N GLY A 279 -18.55 14.99 -1.39
CA GLY A 279 -18.83 16.10 -0.48
C GLY A 279 -17.56 16.69 0.14
N LEU A 280 -16.64 15.84 0.60
CA LEU A 280 -15.34 16.23 1.14
C LEU A 280 -14.45 16.88 0.06
N LEU A 281 -14.37 16.27 -1.12
CA LEU A 281 -13.68 16.79 -2.31
C LEU A 281 -14.07 18.23 -2.60
N LYS A 282 -15.37 18.52 -2.73
CA LYS A 282 -15.84 19.90 -2.99
C LYS A 282 -15.44 20.87 -1.89
N ASN A 283 -15.49 20.45 -0.63
CA ASN A 283 -15.12 21.31 0.50
C ASN A 283 -13.62 21.60 0.51
N ASN A 284 -12.79 20.57 0.31
CA ASN A 284 -11.33 20.68 0.37
C ASN A 284 -10.75 21.43 -0.84
N THR A 285 -11.42 21.39 -2.00
CA THR A 285 -11.00 22.08 -3.23
C THR A 285 -11.64 23.45 -3.41
N ALA A 286 -12.57 23.88 -2.55
CA ALA A 286 -13.34 25.13 -2.70
C ALA A 286 -12.50 26.42 -2.80
N ARG A 287 -11.25 26.40 -2.32
CA ARG A 287 -10.33 27.55 -2.36
C ARG A 287 -9.36 27.52 -3.54
N LEU A 288 -9.33 26.43 -4.29
CA LEU A 288 -8.51 26.29 -5.48
C LEU A 288 -9.23 26.96 -6.66
N HIS A 289 -8.48 27.60 -7.54
CA HIS A 289 -9.04 28.11 -8.79
C HIS A 289 -9.05 27.03 -9.87
N ASP A 290 -9.93 27.17 -10.86
CA ASP A 290 -10.02 26.31 -12.04
C ASP A 290 -10.20 24.81 -11.74
N VAL A 291 -10.95 24.48 -10.69
CA VAL A 291 -11.30 23.09 -10.33
C VAL A 291 -12.74 22.76 -10.73
N THR A 292 -12.92 21.61 -11.38
CA THR A 292 -14.22 21.00 -11.69
C THR A 292 -14.33 19.64 -11.02
N CYS A 293 -15.28 19.49 -10.10
CA CYS A 293 -15.57 18.21 -9.45
C CYS A 293 -16.71 17.47 -10.19
N ILE A 294 -16.48 16.22 -10.56
CA ILE A 294 -17.40 15.36 -11.33
C ILE A 294 -17.74 14.12 -10.50
N GLN A 295 -19.01 13.95 -10.15
CA GLN A 295 -19.45 12.83 -9.32
C GLN A 295 -19.68 11.55 -10.16
N LYS A 296 -18.62 11.02 -10.74
CA LYS A 296 -18.62 9.79 -11.54
C LYS A 296 -17.31 9.04 -11.35
N GLY A 297 -17.36 7.72 -11.49
CA GLY A 297 -16.17 6.89 -11.64
C GLY A 297 -15.60 7.00 -13.05
N LEU A 298 -14.31 6.74 -13.21
CA LEU A 298 -13.70 6.58 -14.53
C LEU A 298 -13.80 5.11 -14.98
N TRP A 299 -14.14 4.90 -16.24
CA TRP A 299 -14.26 3.57 -16.85
C TRP A 299 -13.98 3.65 -18.35
N SER A 300 -14.21 2.56 -19.09
CA SER A 300 -14.06 2.54 -20.55
C SER A 300 -15.13 3.33 -21.29
N HIS A 301 -16.30 3.56 -20.69
CA HIS A 301 -17.43 4.29 -21.27
C HIS A 301 -18.44 4.70 -20.20
N ALA A 302 -19.42 5.54 -20.58
CA ALA A 302 -20.54 5.86 -19.71
C ALA A 302 -21.45 4.64 -19.48
N THR A 303 -21.51 4.18 -18.22
CA THR A 303 -22.40 3.10 -17.79
C THR A 303 -22.73 3.23 -16.30
N THR A 304 -23.44 2.26 -15.73
CA THR A 304 -23.65 2.11 -14.29
C THR A 304 -23.11 0.76 -13.85
N LEU A 305 -22.10 0.78 -13.00
CA LEU A 305 -21.52 -0.41 -12.39
C LEU A 305 -22.18 -0.70 -11.05
N THR A 306 -22.33 -1.96 -10.68
CA THR A 306 -22.85 -2.37 -9.37
C THR A 306 -21.74 -3.07 -8.59
N PHE A 307 -21.45 -2.56 -7.40
CA PHE A 307 -20.53 -3.16 -6.46
C PHE A 307 -21.32 -3.90 -5.38
N LEU A 308 -20.88 -5.10 -5.02
CA LEU A 308 -21.35 -5.75 -3.81
C LEU A 308 -20.32 -5.53 -2.72
N SER A 309 -20.69 -4.71 -1.74
CA SER A 309 -20.09 -4.81 -0.42
C SER A 309 -20.62 -6.10 0.21
N ALA A 310 -19.89 -7.19 0.02
CA ALA A 310 -19.70 -8.10 1.14
C ALA A 310 -18.84 -7.34 2.17
N SER A 311 -18.92 -7.70 3.44
CA SER A 311 -18.27 -7.00 4.55
C SER A 311 -16.73 -7.00 4.54
N GLU A 312 -16.07 -7.16 3.38
CA GLU A 312 -14.62 -7.28 3.25
C GLU A 312 -14.11 -6.53 2.01
N CYS A 313 -13.00 -5.80 2.21
CA CYS A 313 -12.28 -5.00 1.24
C CYS A 313 -11.66 -5.86 0.13
N ASP A 314 -12.45 -6.19 -0.90
CA ASP A 314 -11.91 -6.72 -2.15
C ASP A 314 -11.84 -5.58 -3.19
N PRO A 315 -10.69 -4.88 -3.32
CA PRO A 315 -10.49 -3.88 -4.35
C PRO A 315 -10.56 -4.57 -5.73
N GLY A 316 -11.74 -4.51 -6.35
CA GLY A 316 -12.00 -5.15 -7.65
C GLY A 316 -13.27 -5.99 -7.75
N ALA A 317 -14.10 -6.09 -6.69
CA ALA A 317 -15.40 -6.79 -6.75
C ALA A 317 -16.46 -5.99 -7.54
N VAL A 318 -16.24 -5.79 -8.84
CA VAL A 318 -17.24 -5.25 -9.78
C VAL A 318 -18.16 -6.39 -10.22
N LEU A 319 -19.46 -6.25 -10.01
CA LEU A 319 -20.44 -7.00 -10.80
C LEU A 319 -20.77 -6.18 -12.03
N GLU A 320 -20.38 -6.72 -13.19
CA GLU A 320 -20.73 -6.16 -14.48
C GLU A 320 -22.23 -5.84 -14.57
N ALA A 321 -22.52 -4.78 -15.33
CA ALA A 321 -23.81 -4.11 -15.48
C ALA A 321 -24.99 -4.98 -15.97
N CYS A 322 -24.83 -6.29 -16.15
CA CYS A 322 -25.89 -7.23 -16.57
C CYS A 322 -25.72 -8.66 -15.99
N SER A 323 -25.10 -8.85 -14.83
CA SER A 323 -24.99 -10.20 -14.26
C SER A 323 -26.20 -10.59 -13.42
N ASP A 324 -26.99 -11.57 -13.90
CA ASP A 324 -28.11 -12.23 -13.20
C ASP A 324 -27.67 -13.03 -11.93
N LYS A 325 -26.49 -12.75 -11.37
CA LYS A 325 -26.03 -13.42 -10.15
C LYS A 325 -26.84 -12.89 -8.97
N ALA A 326 -27.69 -13.77 -8.42
CA ALA A 326 -28.43 -13.51 -7.21
C ALA A 326 -27.45 -13.14 -6.08
N PRO A 327 -27.61 -11.98 -5.44
CA PRO A 327 -26.71 -11.56 -4.37
C PRO A 327 -26.82 -12.50 -3.18
N THR A 328 -25.70 -12.73 -2.50
CA THR A 328 -25.66 -13.41 -1.21
C THR A 328 -26.54 -12.65 -0.21
N PRO A 329 -27.36 -13.32 0.63
CA PRO A 329 -28.16 -12.63 1.63
C PRO A 329 -27.30 -11.74 2.54
N GLY A 330 -27.54 -10.42 2.51
CA GLY A 330 -26.82 -9.43 3.33
C GLY A 330 -25.83 -8.52 2.59
N ALA A 331 -25.59 -8.73 1.29
CA ALA A 331 -24.67 -7.88 0.52
C ALA A 331 -25.30 -6.51 0.20
N ILE A 332 -24.57 -5.42 0.48
CA ILE A 332 -24.99 -4.06 0.14
C ILE A 332 -24.62 -3.81 -1.32
N ARG A 333 -25.61 -3.38 -2.12
CA ARG A 333 -25.40 -2.96 -3.51
C ARG A 333 -25.13 -1.47 -3.56
N THR A 334 -24.02 -1.08 -4.16
CA THR A 334 -23.70 0.32 -4.48
C THR A 334 -23.65 0.47 -5.98
N GLU A 335 -24.47 1.37 -6.52
CA GLU A 335 -24.47 1.73 -7.94
C GLU A 335 -23.56 2.94 -8.16
N VAL A 336 -22.68 2.83 -9.14
CA VAL A 336 -21.71 3.85 -9.49
C VAL A 336 -21.90 4.23 -10.95
N GLN A 337 -22.21 5.50 -11.20
CA GLN A 337 -22.21 6.04 -12.56
C GLN A 337 -20.76 6.27 -13.01
N THR A 338 -20.43 5.82 -14.21
CA THR A 338 -19.10 5.96 -14.78
C THR A 338 -19.10 6.81 -16.04
N ILE A 339 -17.90 7.19 -16.51
CA ILE A 339 -17.68 7.84 -17.80
C ILE A 339 -16.27 7.53 -18.32
N GLY A 340 -16.11 7.50 -19.65
CA GLY A 340 -14.80 7.49 -20.30
C GLY A 340 -14.20 8.88 -20.40
N ILE A 341 -12.88 9.00 -20.24
CA ILE A 341 -12.17 10.28 -20.39
C ILE A 341 -12.38 10.86 -21.79
N ASP A 342 -12.34 10.04 -22.84
CA ASP A 342 -12.58 10.47 -24.23
C ASP A 342 -13.99 11.07 -24.41
N GLU A 343 -15.01 10.49 -23.77
CA GLU A 343 -16.38 11.02 -23.81
C GLU A 343 -16.50 12.36 -23.08
N GLN A 344 -15.78 12.54 -21.97
CA GLN A 344 -15.80 13.75 -21.17
C GLN A 344 -14.95 14.89 -21.76
N PHE A 345 -13.90 14.54 -22.53
CA PHE A 345 -12.93 15.45 -23.13
C PHE A 345 -12.72 15.20 -24.64
N PRO A 346 -13.78 15.31 -25.46
CA PRO A 346 -13.70 15.03 -26.90
C PRO A 346 -12.69 15.95 -27.62
N ASP A 347 -12.66 17.23 -27.22
CA ASP A 347 -11.79 18.27 -27.77
C ASP A 347 -10.87 18.89 -26.70
N GLY A 348 -10.76 18.24 -25.53
CA GLY A 348 -9.99 18.75 -24.40
C GLY A 348 -8.48 18.64 -24.62
N ASP A 349 -7.75 19.58 -24.03
CA ASP A 349 -6.29 19.66 -24.00
C ASP A 349 -5.81 19.19 -22.61
N VAL A 350 -5.70 17.87 -22.46
CA VAL A 350 -5.30 17.22 -21.20
C VAL A 350 -3.80 16.97 -21.24
N THR A 351 -3.06 17.41 -20.22
CA THR A 351 -1.60 17.31 -20.18
C THR A 351 -1.09 16.39 -19.07
N TYR A 352 -1.95 16.07 -18.09
CA TYR A 352 -1.63 15.20 -16.97
C TYR A 352 -2.84 14.35 -16.57
N ILE A 353 -2.65 13.05 -16.40
CA ILE A 353 -3.65 12.13 -15.88
C ILE A 353 -3.06 11.40 -14.67
N LYS A 354 -3.66 11.62 -13.50
CA LYS A 354 -3.47 10.79 -12.31
C LYS A 354 -4.64 9.81 -12.20
N MET A 355 -4.37 8.55 -11.92
CA MET A 355 -5.41 7.54 -11.65
C MET A 355 -5.06 6.74 -10.42
N ASP A 356 -6.01 6.72 -9.48
CA ASP A 356 -6.08 5.80 -8.34
C ASP A 356 -7.54 5.40 -8.19
N VAL A 357 -7.99 4.43 -8.99
CA VAL A 357 -9.43 4.18 -9.26
C VAL A 357 -9.85 2.78 -8.78
N GLU A 358 -9.21 2.30 -7.73
CA GLU A 358 -9.61 1.10 -6.98
C GLU A 358 -9.71 -0.16 -7.87
N GLY A 359 -8.77 -0.33 -8.80
CA GLY A 359 -8.70 -1.50 -9.68
C GLY A 359 -9.35 -1.30 -11.07
N ALA A 360 -9.87 -0.11 -11.36
CA ALA A 360 -10.46 0.24 -12.65
C ALA A 360 -9.45 0.81 -13.68
N GLU A 361 -8.14 0.82 -13.38
CA GLU A 361 -7.12 1.56 -14.12
C GLU A 361 -7.06 1.12 -15.59
N ILE A 362 -7.10 -0.18 -15.86
CA ILE A 362 -7.11 -0.74 -17.22
C ILE A 362 -8.33 -0.23 -18.02
N GLU A 363 -9.50 -0.22 -17.41
CA GLU A 363 -10.73 0.22 -18.07
C GLU A 363 -10.78 1.73 -18.25
N ALA A 364 -10.35 2.49 -17.24
CA ALA A 364 -10.22 3.94 -17.32
C ALA A 364 -9.21 4.37 -18.41
N LEU A 365 -8.08 3.66 -18.54
CA LEU A 365 -7.11 3.90 -19.62
C LEU A 365 -7.69 3.57 -21.01
N ARG A 366 -8.49 2.50 -21.13
CA ARG A 366 -9.23 2.21 -22.38
C ARG A 366 -10.20 3.33 -22.74
N GLY A 367 -10.88 3.90 -21.74
CA GLY A 367 -11.75 5.06 -21.91
C GLY A 367 -11.00 6.38 -22.15
N ALA A 368 -9.67 6.38 -22.10
CA ALA A 368 -8.81 7.54 -22.34
C ALA A 368 -7.92 7.37 -23.58
N ALA A 369 -8.14 6.33 -24.39
CA ALA A 369 -7.26 5.96 -25.48
C ALA A 369 -7.07 7.10 -26.50
N GLY A 370 -8.16 7.77 -26.90
CA GLY A 370 -8.13 8.87 -27.85
C GLY A 370 -7.44 10.12 -27.30
N VAL A 371 -7.63 10.44 -26.02
CA VAL A 371 -6.91 11.52 -25.32
C VAL A 371 -5.42 11.18 -25.18
N ILE A 372 -5.07 9.94 -24.84
CA ILE A 372 -3.67 9.50 -24.73
C ILE A 372 -2.95 9.60 -26.08
N GLU A 373 -3.60 9.16 -27.16
CA GLU A 373 -3.06 9.23 -28.52
C GLU A 373 -2.89 10.69 -29.00
N ARG A 374 -3.92 11.52 -28.80
CA ARG A 374 -3.98 12.89 -29.33
C ARG A 374 -3.18 13.89 -28.51
N CYS A 375 -3.37 13.89 -27.19
CA CYS A 375 -2.82 14.91 -26.29
C CYS A 375 -1.50 14.50 -25.65
N ARG A 376 -1.19 13.19 -25.64
CA ARG A 376 0.02 12.64 -25.03
C ARG A 376 0.28 13.15 -23.60
N PRO A 377 -0.71 13.08 -22.69
CA PRO A 377 -0.54 13.56 -21.33
C PRO A 377 0.50 12.75 -20.56
N LYS A 378 1.16 13.37 -19.58
CA LYS A 378 1.90 12.62 -18.56
C LYS A 378 0.93 11.75 -17.78
N LEU A 379 1.25 10.48 -17.58
CA LEU A 379 0.42 9.54 -16.82
C LEU A 379 1.11 9.21 -15.49
N ALA A 380 0.34 9.20 -14.40
CA ALA A 380 0.76 8.70 -13.10
C ALA A 380 -0.35 7.78 -12.55
N ILE A 381 -0.16 6.47 -12.69
CA ILE A 381 -1.20 5.47 -12.50
C ILE A 381 -0.82 4.57 -11.33
N SER A 382 -1.70 4.44 -10.33
CA SER A 382 -1.56 3.45 -9.25
C SER A 382 -1.41 2.04 -9.84
N ALA A 383 -0.36 1.33 -9.46
CA ALA A 383 0.00 0.01 -10.00
C ALA A 383 0.06 -1.06 -8.89
N TYR A 384 -0.83 -0.96 -7.90
CA TYR A 384 -0.82 -1.82 -6.71
C TYR A 384 -2.12 -2.57 -6.42
N HIS A 385 -3.23 -2.26 -7.09
CA HIS A 385 -4.54 -2.86 -6.80
C HIS A 385 -4.58 -4.34 -7.19
N LYS A 386 -3.97 -4.69 -8.32
CA LYS A 386 -3.85 -6.06 -8.82
C LYS A 386 -2.39 -6.40 -9.05
N HIS A 387 -2.04 -7.67 -8.84
CA HIS A 387 -0.71 -8.15 -9.23
C HIS A 387 -0.48 -8.01 -10.74
N SER A 388 -1.56 -8.07 -11.54
CA SER A 388 -1.49 -7.93 -13.00
C SER A 388 -1.19 -6.52 -13.46
N ASP A 389 -1.47 -5.49 -12.63
CA ASP A 389 -1.19 -4.09 -12.97
C ASP A 389 0.28 -3.87 -13.34
N LEU A 390 1.20 -4.61 -12.72
CA LEU A 390 2.63 -4.53 -13.02
C LEU A 390 2.98 -4.84 -14.47
N TYR A 391 2.23 -5.71 -15.14
CA TYR A 391 2.50 -6.06 -16.54
C TYR A 391 1.40 -5.60 -17.49
N GLU A 392 0.13 -5.61 -17.09
CA GLU A 392 -0.98 -5.18 -17.94
C GLU A 392 -0.98 -3.67 -18.17
N LEU A 393 -0.68 -2.84 -17.17
CA LEU A 393 -0.64 -1.37 -17.36
C LEU A 393 0.49 -0.96 -18.32
N PRO A 394 1.75 -1.41 -18.15
CA PRO A 394 2.81 -1.10 -19.12
C PRO A 394 2.48 -1.57 -20.54
N LEU A 395 1.94 -2.78 -20.69
CA LEU A 395 1.57 -3.34 -21.99
C LEU A 395 0.44 -2.55 -22.66
N LEU A 396 -0.59 -2.18 -21.90
CA LEU A 396 -1.70 -1.38 -22.40
C LEU A 396 -1.22 0.00 -22.84
N ILE A 397 -0.50 0.73 -21.98
CA ILE A 397 0.01 2.07 -22.31
C ILE A 397 0.90 2.02 -23.55
N HIS A 398 1.80 1.03 -23.64
CA HIS A 398 2.64 0.85 -24.82
C HIS A 398 1.82 0.55 -26.09
N SER A 399 0.74 -0.23 -25.98
CA SER A 399 -0.15 -0.49 -27.12
C SER A 399 -0.94 0.75 -27.59
N LEU A 400 -1.30 1.64 -26.65
CA LEU A 400 -1.98 2.90 -26.95
C LEU A 400 -1.03 3.92 -27.57
N SER A 401 0.21 3.98 -27.08
CA SER A 401 1.25 4.85 -27.64
C SER A 401 2.65 4.32 -27.31
N PRO A 402 3.37 3.77 -28.31
CA PRO A 402 4.69 3.18 -28.10
C PRO A 402 5.79 4.16 -27.68
N ASP A 403 5.56 5.47 -27.86
CA ASP A 403 6.55 6.53 -27.63
C ASP A 403 6.71 6.88 -26.14
N TYR A 404 5.86 6.35 -25.26
CA TYR A 404 5.98 6.58 -23.82
C TYR A 404 7.19 5.85 -23.23
N LYS A 405 7.91 6.56 -22.35
CA LYS A 405 8.88 5.97 -21.44
C LYS A 405 8.20 5.65 -20.11
N LEU A 406 8.36 4.41 -19.65
CA LEU A 406 7.67 3.89 -18.48
C LEU A 406 8.60 3.77 -17.27
N TYR A 407 8.13 4.19 -16.10
CA TYR A 407 8.89 4.20 -14.85
C TYR A 407 8.03 3.75 -13.68
N LEU A 408 8.61 3.02 -12.72
CA LEU A 408 7.96 2.64 -11.46
C LEU A 408 8.61 3.38 -10.31
N ARG A 409 7.81 3.89 -9.37
CA ARG A 409 8.25 4.49 -8.11
C ARG A 409 7.30 4.10 -6.98
N HIS A 410 7.83 3.93 -5.77
CA HIS A 410 7.06 3.55 -4.59
C HIS A 410 7.25 4.63 -3.51
N TYR A 411 6.17 5.04 -2.85
CA TYR A 411 6.23 6.14 -1.87
C TYR A 411 5.82 5.72 -0.46
N GLY A 412 5.24 4.54 -0.30
CA GLY A 412 4.59 4.09 0.93
C GLY A 412 5.48 3.31 1.89
N TYR A 413 4.92 2.95 3.05
CA TYR A 413 5.51 1.97 3.98
C TYR A 413 4.80 0.61 3.90
N THR A 414 3.88 0.45 2.97
CA THR A 414 3.06 -0.73 2.80
C THR A 414 3.25 -1.27 1.39
N LEU A 415 2.42 -2.23 0.97
CA LEU A 415 2.39 -2.62 -0.43
C LEU A 415 1.55 -1.68 -1.31
N PHE A 416 0.89 -0.67 -0.76
CA PHE A 416 0.19 0.34 -1.56
C PHE A 416 1.18 1.36 -2.16
N ASP A 417 0.70 2.46 -2.74
CA ASP A 417 1.54 3.60 -3.11
C ASP A 417 2.65 3.28 -4.17
N LEU A 418 2.46 2.24 -5.00
CA LEU A 418 3.30 1.98 -6.18
C LEU A 418 2.69 2.67 -7.39
N VAL A 419 3.44 3.55 -8.06
CA VAL A 419 2.97 4.35 -9.18
C VAL A 419 3.76 4.02 -10.45
N LEU A 420 3.03 3.73 -11.53
CA LEU A 420 3.54 3.67 -12.89
C LEU A 420 3.42 5.05 -13.53
N PHE A 421 4.56 5.65 -13.83
CA PHE A 421 4.64 6.86 -14.63
C PHE A 421 4.85 6.50 -16.10
N ALA A 422 4.09 7.16 -16.98
CA ALA A 422 4.35 7.15 -18.41
C ALA A 422 4.58 8.59 -18.88
N ILE A 423 5.78 8.86 -19.39
CA ILE A 423 6.17 10.17 -19.91
C ILE A 423 6.32 10.09 -21.43
N PRO A 424 5.61 10.95 -22.19
CA PRO A 424 5.75 10.96 -23.64
C PRO A 424 7.18 11.33 -24.04
N ALA A 425 7.69 10.72 -25.12
CA ALA A 425 8.94 11.20 -25.72
C ALA A 425 8.79 12.66 -26.19
N GLN A 426 9.86 13.44 -25.99
CA GLN A 426 9.97 14.82 -26.49
C GLN A 426 10.01 14.88 -28.01
#